data_AF-G5H615-F1
#
_entry.id   AF-G5H615-F1
#
_cell.length_a   1.000
_cell.length_b   1.000
_cell.length_c   1.000
_cell.angle_alpha   90.00
_cell.angle_beta   90.00
_cell.angle_gamma   90.00
#
_symmetry.space_group_name_H-M   'P 1'
#
loop_
_entity.id
_entity.type
_entity.pdbx_description
1 polymer ?
#
loop_
_entity_poly.entity_id
_entity_poly.type
_entity_poly.pdbx_seq_one_letter_code
_entity_poly.pdbx_strand_id
1 'polypeptide(L)'
;MDSVRRIEDSIIGPEPSGEYCVDHYNYFGPETTTKGPFITTRWGQLWLFNQYHASAIYGPTIAVVQLMAYYNWPLPMQNYESQSITVFNWPEDRGYVFGPILQMYPEAVERVSRACHKVVNFLLENEGESYGVTVEAIKNTYGEYGYIADKMESYSSSLIRTDLDKARPVLMSGYSSTNWWDGDMGASGWIVDGYKDTYSSYQLVRTWYDA
;
A
#
# COMPACT_ATOMS: atom_id res chain seq x y z
N MET A 1 -28.74 -6.77 -11.27
CA MET A 1 -29.74 -6.06 -10.44
C MET A 1 -30.12 -7.05 -9.36
N ASP A 2 -29.35 -7.04 -8.27
CA ASP A 2 -29.53 -8.01 -7.20
C ASP A 2 -30.66 -7.58 -6.28
N SER A 3 -31.53 -8.54 -6.00
CA SER A 3 -32.78 -8.39 -5.29
C SER A 3 -32.53 -8.10 -3.81
N VAL A 4 -33.03 -6.94 -3.35
CA VAL A 4 -33.12 -6.62 -1.93
C VAL A 4 -34.18 -7.55 -1.32
N ARG A 5 -33.74 -8.56 -0.57
CA ARG A 5 -34.62 -9.29 0.34
C ARG A 5 -34.95 -8.37 1.52
N ARG A 6 -36.18 -7.86 1.55
CA ARG A 6 -36.80 -7.38 2.79
C ARG A 6 -36.84 -8.56 3.77
N ILE A 7 -36.17 -8.44 4.91
CA ILE A 7 -36.46 -9.26 6.06
C ILE A 7 -37.58 -8.52 6.81
N GLU A 8 -38.82 -8.86 6.51
CA GLU A 8 -39.98 -8.49 7.33
C GLU A 8 -40.10 -9.51 8.46
N ASP A 9 -39.18 -9.48 9.43
CA ASP A 9 -39.36 -10.19 10.70
C ASP A 9 -40.16 -9.30 11.66
N SER A 10 -41.40 -9.00 11.28
CA SER A 10 -42.42 -8.50 12.22
C SER A 10 -43.02 -9.71 12.92
N ILE A 11 -42.44 -10.13 14.04
CA ILE A 11 -43.11 -11.03 14.98
C ILE A 11 -44.21 -10.21 15.66
N ILE A 12 -45.43 -10.29 15.11
CA ILE A 12 -46.63 -9.77 15.76
C ILE A 12 -46.92 -10.69 16.95
N GLY A 13 -46.55 -10.25 18.15
CA GLY A 13 -47.08 -10.82 19.39
C GLY A 13 -48.61 -10.59 19.49
N PRO A 14 -49.31 -11.29 20.38
CA PRO A 14 -50.77 -11.18 20.50
C PRO A 14 -51.20 -9.72 20.71
N GLU A 15 -52.29 -9.33 20.03
CA GLU A 15 -52.77 -7.95 19.87
C GLU A 15 -52.55 -7.07 21.11
N PRO A 16 -51.72 -6.01 21.01
CA PRO A 16 -51.56 -5.07 22.11
C PRO A 16 -52.88 -4.34 22.38
N SER A 17 -53.31 -4.27 23.64
CA SER A 17 -54.38 -3.35 24.05
C SER A 17 -53.75 -2.01 24.44
N GLY A 18 -54.09 -0.93 23.72
CA GLY A 18 -53.54 0.42 23.90
C GLY A 18 -52.57 0.87 22.79
N GLU A 19 -51.93 2.03 22.97
CA GLU A 19 -50.90 2.53 22.05
C GLU A 19 -49.69 1.57 22.00
N TYR A 20 -49.30 1.16 20.80
CA TYR A 20 -48.08 0.38 20.57
C TYR A 20 -47.18 1.08 19.55
N CYS A 21 -45.87 0.83 19.64
CA CYS A 21 -44.91 1.40 18.71
C CYS A 21 -44.20 0.32 17.90
N VAL A 22 -43.93 0.62 16.63
CA VAL A 22 -43.10 -0.19 15.74
C VAL A 22 -41.91 0.65 15.31
N ASP A 23 -40.72 0.07 15.48
CA ASP A 23 -39.45 0.66 15.06
C ASP A 23 -39.12 0.18 13.64
N HIS A 24 -39.01 1.13 12.70
CA HIS A 24 -38.58 0.87 11.33
C HIS A 24 -37.15 1.37 11.12
N TYR A 25 -36.28 0.55 10.55
CA TYR A 25 -34.94 0.95 10.14
C TYR A 25 -34.93 1.24 8.63
N ASN A 26 -34.73 2.50 8.27
CA ASN A 26 -34.51 2.91 6.89
C ASN A 26 -33.01 2.94 6.61
N TYR A 27 -32.55 2.11 5.68
CA TYR A 27 -31.17 2.11 5.18
C TYR A 27 -31.07 3.04 3.97
N PHE A 28 -30.17 4.03 4.00
CA PHE A 28 -30.00 5.00 2.89
C PHE A 28 -28.92 4.63 1.88
N GLY A 29 -28.27 3.49 2.05
CA GLY A 29 -27.17 3.07 1.20
C GLY A 29 -25.80 3.54 1.71
N PRO A 30 -24.73 3.08 1.05
CA PRO A 30 -23.37 3.43 1.44
C PRO A 30 -22.94 4.76 0.83
N GLU A 31 -22.39 5.65 1.65
CA GLU A 31 -21.60 6.80 1.20
C GLU A 31 -20.12 6.43 1.20
N THR A 32 -19.40 6.83 0.16
CA THR A 32 -17.98 6.52 0.01
C THR A 32 -17.15 7.79 -0.05
N THR A 33 -16.03 7.81 0.67
CA THR A 33 -14.96 8.79 0.44
C THR A 33 -13.67 8.06 0.11
N THR A 34 -12.86 8.62 -0.81
CA THR A 34 -11.65 7.98 -1.33
C THR A 34 -10.49 8.97 -1.32
N LYS A 35 -9.30 8.48 -0.97
CA LYS A 35 -8.02 9.19 -1.08
C LYS A 35 -7.01 8.29 -1.79
N GLY A 36 -6.29 8.83 -2.77
CA GLY A 36 -5.43 8.03 -3.65
C GLY A 36 -6.22 7.18 -4.65
N PRO A 37 -5.58 6.18 -5.30
CA PRO A 37 -4.16 5.81 -5.19
C PRO A 37 -3.22 6.93 -5.63
N PHE A 38 -2.13 7.12 -4.92
CA PHE A 38 -1.13 8.15 -5.23
C PHE A 38 -0.04 7.64 -6.18
N ILE A 39 0.31 6.36 -6.09
CA ILE A 39 1.37 5.77 -6.91
C ILE A 39 0.75 5.22 -8.19
N THR A 40 1.25 5.69 -9.33
CA THR A 40 0.72 5.31 -10.64
C THR A 40 1.40 4.08 -11.22
N THR A 41 2.61 3.78 -10.79
CA THR A 41 3.38 2.62 -11.26
C THR A 41 2.78 1.32 -10.73
N ARG A 42 2.87 0.27 -11.55
CA ARG A 42 2.53 -1.13 -11.22
C ARG A 42 3.70 -2.01 -11.60
N TRP A 43 4.87 -1.65 -11.07
CA TRP A 43 6.12 -2.34 -11.36
C TRP A 43 6.28 -3.58 -10.49
N GLY A 44 7.00 -4.57 -11.02
CA GLY A 44 7.11 -5.90 -10.42
C GLY A 44 8.53 -6.23 -9.97
N GLN A 45 8.72 -7.47 -9.52
CA GLN A 45 9.99 -7.96 -8.97
C GLN A 45 10.83 -8.77 -9.96
N LEU A 46 10.28 -9.05 -11.13
CA LEU A 46 10.85 -9.99 -12.10
C LEU A 46 11.50 -9.23 -13.27
N TRP A 47 11.60 -9.91 -14.41
CA TRP A 47 12.26 -9.44 -15.63
C TRP A 47 12.03 -7.95 -15.89
N LEU A 48 13.07 -7.29 -16.40
CA LEU A 48 13.32 -5.84 -16.40
C LEU A 48 13.90 -5.39 -15.06
N PHE A 49 13.13 -5.45 -13.98
CA PHE A 49 13.47 -4.85 -12.70
C PHE A 49 14.64 -5.56 -12.00
N ASN A 50 14.82 -6.86 -12.26
CA ASN A 50 15.90 -7.66 -11.70
C ASN A 50 17.06 -7.93 -12.67
N GLN A 51 17.23 -7.18 -13.77
CA GLN A 51 18.23 -7.53 -14.79
C GLN A 51 19.69 -7.59 -14.29
N TYR A 52 19.98 -6.95 -13.17
CA TYR A 52 21.29 -6.96 -12.50
C TYR A 52 21.33 -7.84 -11.25
N HIS A 53 20.29 -8.64 -11.02
CA HIS A 53 20.14 -9.49 -9.84
C HIS A 53 19.70 -10.89 -10.27
N ALA A 54 20.40 -11.93 -9.81
CA ALA A 54 20.23 -13.29 -10.33
C ALA A 54 18.83 -13.89 -10.06
N SER A 55 18.13 -13.39 -9.04
CA SER A 55 16.78 -13.81 -8.64
C SER A 55 15.80 -12.65 -8.65
N ALA A 56 14.52 -12.91 -8.39
CA ALA A 56 13.54 -11.86 -8.14
C ALA A 56 14.07 -10.90 -7.06
N ILE A 57 13.96 -9.60 -7.29
CA ILE A 57 14.26 -8.61 -6.24
C ILE A 57 13.19 -8.70 -5.15
N TYR A 58 13.54 -8.41 -3.90
CA TYR A 58 12.57 -8.44 -2.80
C TYR A 58 11.43 -7.42 -3.01
N GLY A 59 10.24 -7.74 -2.50
CA GLY A 59 9.07 -6.83 -2.51
C GLY A 59 9.38 -5.42 -1.98
N PRO A 60 10.10 -5.26 -0.85
CA PRO A 60 10.56 -3.97 -0.37
C PRO A 60 11.37 -3.18 -1.41
N THR A 61 12.24 -3.82 -2.19
CA THR A 61 13.04 -3.16 -3.23
C THR A 61 12.14 -2.44 -4.22
N ILE A 62 11.16 -3.14 -4.81
CA ILE A 62 10.29 -2.53 -5.81
C ILE A 62 9.36 -1.49 -5.19
N ALA A 63 8.96 -1.67 -3.93
CA ALA A 63 8.18 -0.69 -3.20
C ALA A 63 8.95 0.62 -2.99
N VAL A 64 10.24 0.52 -2.62
CA VAL A 64 11.14 1.69 -2.51
C VAL A 64 11.27 2.42 -3.84
N VAL A 65 11.53 1.70 -4.94
CA VAL A 65 11.75 2.33 -6.25
C VAL A 65 10.48 3.01 -6.79
N GLN A 66 9.30 2.45 -6.53
CA GLN A 66 8.03 3.10 -6.90
C GLN A 66 7.77 4.36 -6.06
N LEU A 67 8.17 4.38 -4.79
CA LEU A 67 8.14 5.59 -3.95
C LEU A 67 9.13 6.65 -4.43
N MET A 68 10.33 6.26 -4.86
CA MET A 68 11.30 7.17 -5.49
C MET A 68 10.70 7.86 -6.72
N ALA A 69 10.06 7.08 -7.58
CA ALA A 69 9.38 7.59 -8.76
C ALA A 69 8.19 8.52 -8.42
N TYR A 70 7.45 8.23 -7.33
CA TYR A 70 6.37 9.09 -6.83
C TYR A 70 6.90 10.46 -6.38
N TYR A 71 7.97 10.48 -5.57
CA TYR A 71 8.57 11.70 -5.06
C TYR A 71 9.49 12.41 -6.07
N ASN A 72 9.76 11.79 -7.23
CA ASN A 72 10.74 12.24 -8.23
C ASN A 72 12.14 12.44 -7.63
N TRP A 73 12.57 11.52 -6.77
CA TRP A 73 13.80 11.64 -6.00
C TRP A 73 14.43 10.27 -5.71
N PRO A 74 15.77 10.12 -5.71
CA PRO A 74 16.80 11.13 -5.99
C PRO A 74 16.99 11.40 -7.49
N LEU A 75 17.61 12.55 -7.85
CA LEU A 75 17.78 12.95 -9.25
C LEU A 75 18.92 12.20 -9.97
N PRO A 76 20.15 12.16 -9.43
CA PRO A 76 21.17 11.19 -9.86
C PRO A 76 21.48 10.16 -8.76
N MET A 77 21.93 8.96 -9.18
CA MET A 77 22.56 8.01 -8.27
C MET A 77 23.82 7.41 -8.90
N GLN A 78 24.89 7.28 -8.12
CA GLN A 78 26.00 6.40 -8.47
C GLN A 78 25.54 4.94 -8.48
N ASN A 79 25.92 4.19 -9.50
CA ASN A 79 25.61 2.77 -9.64
C ASN A 79 26.39 1.92 -8.61
N TYR A 80 25.76 0.89 -8.04
CA TYR A 80 26.30 0.14 -6.88
C TYR A 80 27.76 -0.34 -7.03
N GLU A 81 28.10 -1.00 -8.15
CA GLU A 81 29.45 -1.54 -8.41
C GLU A 81 30.23 -0.71 -9.45
N SER A 82 29.89 0.57 -9.62
CA SER A 82 30.50 1.39 -10.67
C SER A 82 30.67 2.85 -10.25
N GLN A 83 31.66 3.52 -10.84
CA GLN A 83 31.78 4.98 -10.73
C GLN A 83 30.81 5.72 -11.67
N SER A 84 30.09 5.00 -12.53
CA SER A 84 29.07 5.59 -13.40
C SER A 84 27.88 6.10 -12.60
N ILE A 85 27.29 7.19 -13.10
CA ILE A 85 26.11 7.83 -12.53
C ILE A 85 24.94 7.62 -13.48
N THR A 86 23.81 7.19 -12.93
CA THR A 86 22.53 7.17 -13.62
C THR A 86 21.76 8.44 -13.26
N VAL A 87 21.32 9.18 -14.27
CA VAL A 87 20.42 10.33 -14.11
C VAL A 87 18.99 9.87 -14.37
N PHE A 88 18.10 10.07 -13.41
CA PHE A 88 16.73 9.57 -13.45
C PHE A 88 15.77 10.56 -14.09
N ASN A 89 14.88 10.06 -14.95
CA ASN A 89 13.72 10.82 -15.44
C ASN A 89 12.44 10.26 -14.84
N TRP A 90 12.32 10.34 -13.50
CA TRP A 90 11.16 9.80 -12.78
C TRP A 90 9.80 10.22 -13.33
N PRO A 91 9.57 11.50 -13.73
CA PRO A 91 8.29 11.90 -14.32
C PRO A 91 7.93 11.15 -15.60
N GLU A 92 8.92 10.88 -16.46
CA GLU A 92 8.73 10.10 -17.69
C GLU A 92 8.60 8.61 -17.36
N ASP A 93 9.55 8.07 -16.59
CA ASP A 93 9.64 6.65 -16.28
C ASP A 93 8.35 6.14 -15.61
N ARG A 94 7.81 6.90 -14.64
CA ARG A 94 6.55 6.56 -13.95
C ARG A 94 5.30 6.66 -14.83
N GLY A 95 5.41 7.28 -16.00
CA GLY A 95 4.38 7.27 -17.05
C GLY A 95 4.21 5.88 -17.67
N TYR A 96 5.24 5.03 -17.61
CA TYR A 96 5.19 3.63 -18.03
C TYR A 96 4.62 2.76 -16.90
N VAL A 97 3.31 2.85 -16.71
CA VAL A 97 2.56 2.23 -15.60
C VAL A 97 2.89 0.75 -15.41
N PHE A 98 3.02 -0.01 -16.50
CA PHE A 98 3.27 -1.45 -16.45
C PHE A 98 4.66 -1.80 -16.99
N GLY A 99 5.27 -2.86 -16.44
CA GLY A 99 6.55 -3.40 -16.92
C GLY A 99 6.60 -3.64 -18.44
N PRO A 100 5.58 -4.25 -19.08
CA PRO A 100 5.59 -4.44 -20.53
C PRO A 100 5.62 -3.14 -21.34
N ILE A 101 5.04 -2.04 -20.84
CA ILE A 101 5.13 -0.73 -21.50
C ILE A 101 6.55 -0.17 -21.32
N LEU A 102 7.09 -0.26 -20.10
CA LEU A 102 8.46 0.15 -19.79
C LEU A 102 9.49 -0.54 -20.70
N GLN A 103 9.29 -1.83 -20.99
CA GLN A 103 10.16 -2.63 -21.87
C GLN A 103 10.34 -2.05 -23.27
N MET A 104 9.37 -1.27 -23.77
CA MET A 104 9.47 -0.64 -25.08
C MET A 104 10.51 0.50 -25.11
N TYR A 105 11.02 0.92 -23.96
CA TYR A 105 11.93 2.05 -23.78
C TYR A 105 13.20 1.58 -23.05
N PRO A 106 14.23 1.11 -23.78
CA PRO A 106 15.44 0.54 -23.18
C PRO A 106 16.15 1.45 -22.19
N GLU A 107 16.13 2.76 -22.43
CA GLU A 107 16.72 3.74 -21.50
C GLU A 107 15.99 3.81 -20.16
N ALA A 108 14.65 3.72 -20.19
CA ALA A 108 13.83 3.71 -18.98
C ALA A 108 14.01 2.40 -18.20
N VAL A 109 14.09 1.26 -18.92
CA VAL A 109 14.47 -0.03 -18.32
C VAL A 109 15.82 0.10 -17.63
N GLU A 110 16.85 0.59 -18.32
CA GLU A 110 18.18 0.74 -17.73
C GLU A 110 18.17 1.59 -16.46
N ARG A 111 17.51 2.75 -16.49
CA ARG A 111 17.39 3.62 -15.31
C ARG A 111 16.70 2.89 -14.15
N VAL A 112 15.48 2.41 -14.35
CA VAL A 112 14.68 1.78 -13.29
C VAL A 112 15.39 0.55 -12.73
N SER A 113 16.00 -0.25 -13.58
CA SER A 113 16.74 -1.45 -13.15
C SER A 113 18.03 -1.14 -12.42
N ARG A 114 18.74 -0.03 -12.74
CA ARG A 114 19.87 0.47 -11.94
C ARG A 114 19.42 0.93 -10.56
N ALA A 115 18.26 1.58 -10.47
CA ALA A 115 17.66 1.91 -9.17
C ALA A 115 17.35 0.65 -8.36
N CYS A 116 16.64 -0.32 -8.96
CA CYS A 116 16.37 -1.60 -8.31
C CYS A 116 17.65 -2.30 -7.83
N HIS A 117 18.68 -2.33 -8.69
CA HIS A 117 19.96 -2.96 -8.36
C HIS A 117 20.66 -2.27 -7.18
N LYS A 118 20.65 -0.95 -7.13
CA LYS A 118 21.25 -0.23 -6.01
C LYS A 118 20.46 -0.44 -4.72
N VAL A 119 19.13 -0.32 -4.78
CA VAL A 119 18.26 -0.47 -3.63
C VAL A 119 18.34 -1.89 -3.05
N VAL A 120 18.30 -2.94 -3.88
CA VAL A 120 18.34 -4.31 -3.36
C VAL A 120 19.64 -4.61 -2.62
N ASN A 121 20.78 -4.14 -3.15
CA ASN A 121 22.06 -4.37 -2.49
C ASN A 121 22.19 -3.56 -1.19
N PHE A 122 21.73 -2.31 -1.16
CA PHE A 122 21.72 -1.53 0.09
C PHE A 122 20.79 -2.13 1.14
N LEU A 123 19.64 -2.69 0.74
CA LEU A 123 18.77 -3.41 1.66
C LEU A 123 19.49 -4.62 2.25
N LEU A 124 20.16 -5.43 1.41
CA LEU A 124 20.93 -6.60 1.85
C LEU A 124 22.10 -6.23 2.77
N GLU A 125 22.84 -5.16 2.45
CA GLU A 125 23.93 -4.67 3.30
C GLU A 125 23.43 -4.20 4.68
N ASN A 126 22.27 -3.55 4.72
CA ASN A 126 21.68 -3.05 5.96
C ASN A 126 20.89 -4.13 6.74
N GLU A 127 20.52 -5.24 6.10
CA GLU A 127 19.83 -6.36 6.73
C GLU A 127 20.76 -7.22 7.59
N GLY A 128 22.02 -7.40 7.18
CA GLY A 128 22.96 -8.32 7.83
C GLY A 128 22.66 -9.80 7.52
N GLU A 129 23.09 -10.73 8.40
CA GLU A 129 22.90 -12.19 8.22
C GLU A 129 21.44 -12.68 8.40
N SER A 130 20.45 -11.79 8.36
CA SER A 130 19.04 -12.16 8.52
C SER A 130 18.44 -12.74 7.22
N TYR A 131 17.32 -13.46 7.33
CA TYR A 131 16.59 -14.09 6.22
C TYR A 131 15.30 -13.32 5.85
N GLY A 132 15.34 -12.00 5.91
CA GLY A 132 14.23 -11.12 5.57
C GLY A 132 14.56 -9.63 5.74
N VAL A 133 14.28 -8.84 4.71
CA VAL A 133 14.49 -7.37 4.72
C VAL A 133 13.68 -6.73 5.85
N THR A 134 14.39 -6.30 6.90
CA THR A 134 13.78 -5.70 8.09
C THR A 134 13.30 -4.27 7.83
N VAL A 135 12.38 -3.78 8.66
CA VAL A 135 11.95 -2.36 8.63
C VAL A 135 13.15 -1.43 8.88
N GLU A 136 14.13 -1.87 9.67
CA GLU A 136 15.38 -1.13 9.93
C GLU A 136 16.26 -1.02 8.69
N ALA A 137 16.45 -2.11 7.96
CA ALA A 137 17.18 -2.11 6.71
C ALA A 137 16.56 -1.15 5.68
N ILE A 138 15.22 -1.13 5.61
CA ILE A 138 14.46 -0.20 4.77
C ILE A 138 14.74 1.26 5.15
N LYS A 139 14.66 1.60 6.45
CA LYS A 139 14.89 2.97 6.92
C LYS A 139 16.30 3.44 6.63
N ASN A 140 17.30 2.60 6.90
CA ASN A 140 18.70 2.94 6.66
C ASN A 140 18.95 3.16 5.16
N THR A 141 18.43 2.25 4.33
CA THR A 141 18.48 2.39 2.87
C THR A 141 17.79 3.67 2.39
N TYR A 142 16.64 4.06 2.97
CA TYR A 142 15.97 5.32 2.65
C TYR A 142 16.81 6.55 3.01
N GLY A 143 17.46 6.50 4.16
CA GLY A 143 18.36 7.56 4.64
C GLY A 143 19.50 7.86 3.67
N GLU A 144 20.06 6.82 3.02
CA GLU A 144 21.11 6.97 1.99
C GLU A 144 20.67 7.82 0.79
N TYR A 145 19.37 7.85 0.53
CA TYR A 145 18.79 8.67 -0.54
C TYR A 145 18.26 10.01 -0.02
N GLY A 146 18.53 10.40 1.23
CA GLY A 146 18.10 11.67 1.80
C GLY A 146 16.63 11.74 2.19
N TYR A 147 15.93 10.60 2.24
CA TYR A 147 14.59 10.55 2.82
C TYR A 147 14.65 10.60 4.34
N ILE A 148 13.67 11.29 4.94
CA ILE A 148 13.50 11.35 6.39
C ILE A 148 12.33 10.44 6.74
N ALA A 149 12.61 9.33 7.42
CA ALA A 149 11.59 8.48 8.01
C ALA A 149 11.24 9.03 9.40
N ASP A 150 10.07 9.66 9.54
CA ASP A 150 9.66 10.35 10.77
C ASP A 150 9.57 9.38 11.97
N LYS A 151 8.97 8.19 11.80
CA LYS A 151 8.89 7.13 12.82
C LYS A 151 8.70 5.74 12.22
N MET A 152 9.17 4.73 12.95
CA MET A 152 8.80 3.32 12.74
C MET A 152 7.76 2.95 13.77
N GLU A 153 6.63 2.45 13.31
CA GLU A 153 5.49 2.14 14.18
C GLU A 153 4.93 0.77 13.78
N SER A 154 4.44 0.02 14.75
CA SER A 154 3.60 -1.14 14.49
C SER A 154 2.34 -0.71 13.72
N TYR A 155 1.72 -1.65 13.01
CA TYR A 155 0.54 -1.38 12.19
C TYR A 155 -0.52 -0.55 12.92
N SER A 156 -0.85 0.63 12.36
CA SER A 156 -1.87 1.53 12.88
C SER A 156 -2.62 2.21 11.74
N SER A 157 -3.90 1.87 11.58
CA SER A 157 -4.74 2.43 10.52
C SER A 157 -4.94 3.94 10.64
N SER A 158 -4.95 4.50 11.86
CA SER A 158 -5.09 5.94 12.10
C SER A 158 -3.84 6.73 11.68
N LEU A 159 -2.66 6.20 11.94
CA LEU A 159 -1.40 6.81 11.51
C LEU A 159 -1.24 6.72 10.00
N ILE A 160 -1.50 5.55 9.41
CA ILE A 160 -1.52 5.36 7.95
C ILE A 160 -2.46 6.38 7.31
N ARG A 161 -3.68 6.51 7.84
CA ARG A 161 -4.65 7.49 7.35
C ARG A 161 -4.14 8.92 7.45
N THR A 162 -3.50 9.29 8.56
CA THR A 162 -2.95 10.65 8.79
C THR A 162 -1.90 11.01 7.74
N ASP A 163 -1.06 10.06 7.33
CA ASP A 163 -0.06 10.28 6.29
C ASP A 163 -0.68 10.30 4.89
N LEU A 164 -1.61 9.38 4.60
CA LEU A 164 -2.37 9.39 3.35
C LEU A 164 -3.19 10.69 3.19
N ASP A 165 -3.67 11.27 4.29
CA ASP A 165 -4.37 12.55 4.26
C ASP A 165 -3.50 13.71 3.77
N LYS A 166 -2.18 13.57 3.88
CA LYS A 166 -1.16 14.51 3.40
C LYS A 166 -0.54 14.10 2.05
N ALA A 167 -1.15 13.12 1.36
CA ALA A 167 -0.61 12.51 0.14
C ALA A 167 0.80 11.93 0.33
N ARG A 168 1.05 11.29 1.48
CA ARG A 168 2.29 10.59 1.80
C ARG A 168 2.00 9.08 1.85
N PRO A 169 2.34 8.32 0.78
CA PRO A 169 2.19 6.87 0.80
C PRO A 169 3.09 6.25 1.88
N VAL A 170 2.62 5.17 2.48
CA VAL A 170 3.29 4.50 3.60
C VAL A 170 3.90 3.20 3.12
N LEU A 171 5.20 3.04 3.35
CA LEU A 171 5.89 1.78 3.12
C LEU A 171 5.60 0.83 4.28
N MET A 172 5.15 -0.36 3.96
CA MET A 172 4.87 -1.42 4.92
C MET A 172 5.81 -2.60 4.67
N SER A 173 6.19 -3.26 5.76
CA SER A 173 6.82 -4.57 5.74
C SER A 173 6.09 -5.49 6.71
N GLY A 174 6.11 -6.78 6.43
CA GLY A 174 5.58 -7.82 7.29
C GLY A 174 6.20 -9.17 6.97
N TYR A 175 6.02 -10.12 7.87
CA TYR A 175 6.58 -11.47 7.76
C TYR A 175 5.44 -12.48 7.70
N SER A 176 5.60 -13.57 6.97
CA SER A 176 4.60 -14.64 6.89
C SER A 176 4.49 -15.41 8.22
N SER A 177 5.59 -15.51 8.96
CA SER A 177 5.63 -16.16 10.27
C SER A 177 6.87 -15.72 11.05
N THR A 178 6.75 -15.65 12.37
CA THR A 178 7.88 -15.47 13.29
C THR A 178 7.97 -16.69 14.18
N ASN A 179 9.13 -17.35 14.27
CA ASN A 179 9.36 -18.45 15.21
C ASN A 179 10.69 -18.26 15.98
N TRP A 180 10.81 -18.93 17.14
CA TRP A 180 11.96 -18.74 18.03
C TRP A 180 13.28 -19.30 17.48
N TRP A 181 13.23 -20.28 16.58
CA TRP A 181 14.43 -20.97 16.07
C TRP A 181 14.98 -20.38 14.78
N ASP A 182 14.12 -19.90 13.89
CA ASP A 182 14.49 -19.41 12.56
C ASP A 182 14.25 -17.91 12.39
N GLY A 183 13.64 -17.24 13.38
CA GLY A 183 13.34 -15.81 13.34
C GLY A 183 12.15 -15.48 12.44
N ASP A 184 12.19 -14.28 11.85
CA ASP A 184 11.18 -13.77 10.93
C ASP A 184 11.34 -14.39 9.52
N MET A 185 10.32 -15.12 9.05
CA MET A 185 10.31 -15.75 7.74
C MET A 185 9.33 -15.08 6.78
N GLY A 186 9.67 -15.11 5.49
CA GLY A 186 8.78 -14.66 4.42
C GLY A 186 8.51 -13.15 4.46
N ALA A 187 9.57 -12.37 4.71
CA ALA A 187 9.52 -10.92 4.67
C ALA A 187 8.96 -10.43 3.32
N SER A 188 7.97 -9.56 3.39
CA SER A 188 7.33 -8.94 2.24
C SER A 188 7.12 -7.47 2.53
N GLY A 189 7.26 -6.64 1.50
CA GLY A 189 7.03 -5.20 1.60
C GLY A 189 6.14 -4.71 0.47
N TRP A 190 5.29 -3.74 0.81
CA TRP A 190 4.34 -3.13 -0.11
C TRP A 190 4.07 -1.68 0.30
N ILE A 191 3.36 -0.95 -0.54
CA ILE A 191 3.02 0.46 -0.30
C ILE A 191 1.51 0.53 -0.08
N VAL A 192 1.10 1.24 0.96
CA VAL A 192 -0.27 1.74 1.07
C VAL A 192 -0.29 3.17 0.56
N ASP A 193 -1.02 3.40 -0.52
CA ASP A 193 -1.04 4.68 -1.23
C ASP A 193 -2.45 5.27 -1.37
N GLY A 194 -3.41 4.74 -0.62
CA GLY A 194 -4.77 5.23 -0.62
C GLY A 194 -5.66 4.48 0.35
N TYR A 195 -6.84 5.02 0.57
CA TYR A 195 -7.89 4.37 1.34
C TYR A 195 -9.27 4.74 0.79
N LYS A 196 -10.25 3.90 1.12
CA LYS A 196 -11.66 4.10 0.82
C LYS A 196 -12.45 3.88 2.10
N ASP A 197 -13.13 4.91 2.57
CA ASP A 197 -14.13 4.74 3.64
C ASP A 197 -15.49 4.49 3.04
N THR A 198 -16.25 3.62 3.69
CA THR A 198 -17.64 3.35 3.36
C THR A 198 -18.47 3.55 4.62
N TYR A 199 -19.37 4.52 4.60
CA TYR A 199 -20.29 4.82 5.69
C TYR A 199 -21.68 4.30 5.32
N SER A 200 -22.29 3.55 6.22
CA SER A 200 -23.69 3.13 6.08
C SER A 200 -24.54 3.96 7.02
N SER A 201 -25.47 4.75 6.46
CA SER A 201 -26.40 5.54 7.25
C SER A 201 -27.74 4.82 7.41
N TYR A 202 -28.25 4.84 8.63
CA TYR A 202 -29.54 4.28 9.00
C TYR A 202 -30.35 5.36 9.72
N GLN A 203 -31.65 5.43 9.45
CA GLN A 203 -32.59 6.20 10.26
C GLN A 203 -33.54 5.22 10.97
N LEU A 204 -33.66 5.40 12.28
CA LEU A 204 -34.71 4.80 13.08
C LEU A 204 -35.95 5.68 12.99
N VAL A 205 -37.06 5.13 12.51
CA VAL A 205 -38.38 5.77 12.52
C VAL A 205 -39.28 4.97 13.46
N ARG A 206 -39.65 5.57 14.59
CA ARG A 206 -40.64 5.01 15.50
C ARG A 206 -42.03 5.48 15.09
N THR A 207 -42.90 4.54 14.78
CA THR A 207 -44.31 4.80 14.43
C THR A 207 -45.19 4.33 15.56
N TRP A 208 -46.10 5.18 16.03
CA TRP A 208 -47.09 4.84 17.06
C TRP A 208 -48.42 4.49 16.39
N TYR A 209 -49.06 3.44 16.89
CA TYR A 209 -50.35 2.95 16.42
C TYR A 209 -51.32 2.85 17.59
N ASP A 210 -52.55 3.28 17.36
CA ASP A 210 -53.67 3.01 18.24
C ASP A 210 -54.25 1.63 17.89
N ALA A 211 -54.52 0.81 18.90
CA ALA A 211 -55.18 -0.49 18.75
C ALA A 211 -56.70 -0.33 18.55
#